data_AF-A0A848B4H9-F1
#
_entry.id   AF-A0A848B4H9-F1
#
_cell.length_a   1.000
_cell.length_b   1.000
_cell.length_c   1.000
_cell.angle_alpha   90.00
_cell.angle_beta   90.00
_cell.angle_gamma   90.00
#
_symmetry.space_group_name_H-M   'P 1'
#
loop_
_entity.id
_entity.type
_entity.pdbx_description
1 polymer ?
#
loop_
_entity_poly.entity_id
_entity_poly.type
_entity_poly.pdbx_seq_one_letter_code
_entity_poly.pdbx_strand_id
1 'polypeptide(L)'
;VFRTITNDNGSEFARLAELEEGSSLRVYYARPYYSSDKGTNENHNGLFRRFIPKGKCIHDHSVEQIERVQQWANTLPRRILGYRTPEECFSEELSVCLTS
;
A
#
# COMPACT_ATOMS: atom_id res chain seq x y z
N VAL A 1 -1.02 14.47 5.92
CA VAL A 1 -0.52 13.92 4.63
C VAL A 1 -1.62 13.12 3.93
N PHE A 2 -2.12 12.03 4.52
CA PHE A 2 -3.20 11.26 3.90
C PHE A 2 -4.59 11.82 4.24
N ARG A 3 -5.46 11.91 3.24
CA ARG A 3 -6.86 12.38 3.39
C ARG A 3 -7.86 11.24 3.36
N THR A 4 -7.54 10.16 2.65
CA THR A 4 -8.42 9.00 2.50
C THR A 4 -7.62 7.70 2.50
N ILE A 5 -8.21 6.64 3.02
CA ILE A 5 -7.71 5.26 2.91
C ILE A 5 -8.76 4.44 2.18
N THR A 6 -8.34 3.64 1.20
CA THR A 6 -9.24 2.71 0.51
C THR A 6 -8.73 1.30 0.73
N ASN A 7 -9.61 0.39 1.17
CA ASN A 7 -9.24 -1.00 1.41
C ASN A 7 -10.28 -1.98 0.86
N ASP A 8 -9.98 -3.28 0.87
CA ASP A 8 -10.98 -4.29 0.56
C ASP A 8 -11.81 -4.68 1.78
N ASN A 9 -12.86 -5.49 1.57
CA ASN A 9 -13.76 -5.95 2.65
C ASN A 9 -13.15 -7.10 3.49
N GLY A 10 -11.82 -7.17 3.59
CA GLY A 10 -11.15 -8.09 4.51
C GLY A 10 -11.55 -7.83 5.96
N SER A 11 -11.84 -8.89 6.71
CA SER A 11 -12.19 -8.78 8.13
C SER A 11 -11.09 -8.16 8.99
N GLU A 12 -9.84 -8.29 8.54
CA GLU A 12 -8.66 -7.66 9.13
C GLU A 12 -8.72 -6.12 9.12
N PHE A 13 -9.56 -5.54 8.24
CA PHE A 13 -9.71 -4.10 8.07
C PHE A 13 -10.98 -3.53 8.71
N ALA A 14 -11.80 -4.35 9.38
CA ALA A 14 -13.06 -3.93 9.98
C ALA A 14 -12.91 -2.77 10.99
N ARG A 15 -11.74 -2.68 11.62
CA ARG A 15 -11.42 -1.64 12.61
C ARG A 15 -10.82 -0.37 12.01
N LEU A 16 -10.56 -0.31 10.71
CA LEU A 16 -10.03 0.92 10.08
C LEU A 16 -11.00 2.08 10.18
N ALA A 17 -12.32 1.81 10.22
CA ALA A 17 -13.33 2.85 10.42
C ALA A 17 -13.15 3.61 11.75
N GLU A 18 -12.55 3.00 12.77
CA GLU A 18 -12.22 3.66 14.05
C GLU A 18 -11.22 4.82 13.83
N LEU A 19 -10.42 4.82 12.76
CA LEU A 19 -9.47 5.91 12.46
C LEU A 19 -10.15 7.20 12.00
N GLU A 20 -11.41 7.14 11.58
CA GLU A 20 -12.19 8.34 11.26
C GLU A 20 -12.56 9.11 12.54
N GLU A 21 -12.60 8.45 13.70
CA GLU A 21 -12.89 9.11 14.97
C GLU A 21 -11.72 10.04 15.37
N GLY A 22 -11.98 11.34 15.33
CA GLY A 22 -11.02 12.37 15.77
C GLY A 22 -9.99 12.78 14.70
N SER A 23 -10.12 12.31 13.46
CA SER A 23 -9.27 12.75 12.35
C SER A 23 -10.10 13.22 11.14
N SER A 24 -9.48 13.98 10.24
CA SER A 24 -10.10 14.35 8.96
C SER A 24 -9.96 13.26 7.89
N LEU A 25 -9.51 12.07 8.29
CA LEU A 25 -9.32 10.91 7.43
C LEU A 25 -10.67 10.30 7.07
N ARG A 26 -10.80 9.83 5.83
CA ARG A 26 -11.96 9.05 5.40
C ARG A 26 -11.56 7.65 4.97
N VAL A 27 -12.32 6.63 5.36
CA VAL A 27 -12.06 5.23 5.03
C VAL A 27 -13.13 4.73 4.07
N TYR A 28 -12.69 4.20 2.93
CA TYR A 28 -13.53 3.67 1.88
C TYR A 28 -13.24 2.18 1.68
N TYR A 29 -14.28 1.42 1.34
CA TYR A 29 -14.19 -0.01 1.09
C TYR A 29 -14.54 -0.35 -0.35
N ALA A 30 -13.78 -1.26 -0.97
CA ALA A 30 -14.04 -1.77 -2.31
C ALA A 30 -15.38 -2.50 -2.36
N ARG A 31 -16.05 -2.47 -3.51
CA ARG A 31 -17.36 -3.12 -3.66
C ARG A 31 -17.22 -4.65 -3.56
N PRO A 32 -18.18 -5.34 -2.91
CA PRO A 32 -18.22 -6.81 -2.94
C PRO A 32 -18.22 -7.32 -4.39
N TYR A 33 -17.42 -8.37 -4.66
CA TYR A 33 -17.35 -9.06 -5.96
C TYR A 33 -16.83 -8.23 -7.15
N TYR A 34 -16.23 -7.05 -6.93
CA TYR A 34 -15.54 -6.30 -7.98
C TYR A 34 -14.01 -6.43 -7.86
N SER A 35 -13.44 -7.42 -8.55
CA SER A 35 -11.99 -7.66 -8.58
C SER A 35 -11.19 -6.52 -9.24
N SER A 36 -11.81 -5.77 -10.16
CA SER A 36 -11.21 -4.61 -10.84
C SER A 36 -10.79 -3.50 -9.88
N ASP A 37 -11.50 -3.34 -8.76
CA ASP A 37 -11.24 -2.29 -7.78
C ASP A 37 -9.96 -2.58 -6.96
N LYS A 38 -9.36 -3.78 -7.12
CA LYS A 38 -8.21 -4.27 -6.34
C LYS A 38 -6.97 -4.57 -7.17
N GLY A 39 -7.03 -4.41 -8.49
CA GLY A 39 -5.96 -4.84 -9.41
C GLY A 39 -4.58 -4.23 -9.09
N THR A 40 -4.54 -2.96 -8.68
CA THR A 40 -3.28 -2.29 -8.29
C THR A 40 -2.71 -2.87 -6.99
N ASN A 41 -3.57 -3.15 -6.00
CA ASN A 41 -3.15 -3.73 -4.72
C ASN A 41 -2.62 -5.15 -4.92
N GLU A 42 -3.31 -5.97 -5.71
CA GLU A 42 -2.87 -7.34 -6.02
C GLU A 42 -1.53 -7.36 -6.78
N ASN A 43 -1.36 -6.48 -7.77
CA ASN A 43 -0.09 -6.34 -8.48
C ASN A 43 1.04 -5.89 -7.55
N HIS A 44 0.77 -4.98 -6.62
CA HIS A 44 1.74 -4.53 -5.63
C HIS A 44 2.08 -5.65 -4.63
N ASN A 45 1.09 -6.39 -4.13
CA ASN A 45 1.29 -7.54 -3.25
C ASN A 45 2.13 -8.64 -3.91
N GLY A 46 2.02 -8.80 -5.24
CA GLY A 46 2.86 -9.70 -6.03
C GLY A 46 4.36 -9.42 -5.89
N LEU A 47 4.77 -8.17 -5.62
CA LEU A 47 6.17 -7.81 -5.37
C LEU A 47 6.68 -8.43 -4.07
N PHE A 48 5.92 -8.31 -2.98
CA PHE A 48 6.26 -8.93 -1.69
C PHE A 48 6.28 -10.45 -1.78
N ARG A 49 5.38 -11.05 -2.58
CA ARG A 49 5.32 -12.51 -2.76
C ARG A 49 6.54 -13.12 -3.44
N ARG A 50 7.43 -12.31 -4.03
CA ARG A 50 8.74 -12.79 -4.51
C ARG A 50 9.69 -13.17 -3.37
N PHE A 51 9.49 -12.59 -2.19
CA PHE A 51 10.32 -12.79 -1.00
C PHE A 51 9.59 -13.58 0.09
N ILE A 52 8.25 -13.50 0.12
CA ILE A 52 7.38 -14.21 1.06
C ILE A 52 6.54 -15.21 0.26
N PRO A 53 6.98 -16.49 0.16
CA PRO A 53 6.26 -17.50 -0.59
C PRO A 53 4.81 -17.67 -0.11
N LYS A 54 3.93 -18.04 -1.02
CA LYS A 54 2.52 -18.31 -0.70
C LYS A 54 2.42 -19.42 0.36
N GLY A 55 1.61 -19.20 1.40
CA GLY A 55 1.41 -20.15 2.49
C GLY A 55 2.34 -19.93 3.69
N LYS A 56 3.31 -19.00 3.62
CA LYS A 56 4.04 -18.53 4.79
C LYS A 56 3.43 -17.27 5.37
N CYS A 57 3.45 -17.15 6.69
CA CYS A 57 2.99 -15.94 7.35
C CYS A 57 4.06 -14.87 7.24
N ILE A 58 3.66 -13.61 7.02
CA ILE A 58 4.60 -12.47 7.04
C ILE A 58 5.28 -12.37 8.42
N HIS A 59 4.57 -12.76 9.48
CA HIS A 59 5.07 -12.80 10.85
C HIS A 59 6.23 -13.80 11.05
N ASP A 60 6.42 -14.75 10.14
CA ASP A 60 7.53 -15.72 10.21
C ASP A 60 8.87 -15.10 9.78
N HIS A 61 8.85 -13.87 9.26
CA HIS A 61 10.02 -13.14 8.80
C HIS A 61 10.43 -12.06 9.81
N SER A 62 11.74 -11.86 9.94
CA SER A 62 12.30 -10.79 10.77
C SER A 62 11.90 -9.40 10.25
N VAL A 63 11.82 -8.42 11.16
CA VAL A 63 11.50 -7.03 10.81
C VAL A 63 12.51 -6.50 9.78
N GLU A 64 13.80 -6.82 9.94
CA GLU A 64 14.86 -6.40 9.04
C GLU A 64 14.71 -6.98 7.63
N GLN A 65 14.17 -8.20 7.51
CA GLN A 65 13.82 -8.78 6.22
C GLN A 65 12.66 -8.03 5.56
N ILE A 66 11.61 -7.71 6.33
CA ILE A 66 10.46 -6.97 5.84
C ILE A 66 10.88 -5.57 5.37
N GLU A 67 11.68 -4.86 6.16
CA GLU A 67 12.21 -3.54 5.82
C GLU A 67 13.02 -3.57 4.52
N ARG A 68 13.88 -4.59 4.35
CA ARG A 68 14.63 -4.77 3.10
C ARG A 68 13.73 -4.97 1.89
N VAL A 69 12.66 -5.74 2.03
CA VAL A 69 11.69 -5.95 0.94
C VAL A 69 10.90 -4.66 0.66
N GLN A 70 10.53 -3.90 1.68
CA GLN A 70 9.87 -2.60 1.52
C GLN A 70 10.77 -1.59 0.80
N GLN A 71 12.02 -1.46 1.24
CA GLN A 71 13.05 -0.63 0.59
C GLN A 71 13.22 -1.01 -0.88
N TRP A 72 13.35 -2.31 -1.17
CA TRP A 72 13.43 -2.80 -2.54
C TRP A 72 12.18 -2.45 -3.36
N ALA A 73 10.98 -2.62 -2.80
CA ALA A 73 9.72 -2.33 -3.50
C ALA A 73 9.52 -0.83 -3.79
N ASN A 74 10.04 0.04 -2.93
CA ASN A 74 9.98 1.50 -3.05
C ASN A 74 11.03 2.07 -4.01
N THR A 75 12.18 1.42 -4.11
CA THR A 75 13.28 1.80 -5.02
C THR A 75 13.23 1.10 -6.37
N LEU A 76 12.31 0.15 -6.57
CA LEU A 76 12.14 -0.56 -7.84
C LEU A 76 11.52 0.36 -8.92
N PRO A 77 12.21 0.64 -10.03
CA PRO A 77 11.66 1.39 -11.16
C PRO A 77 10.41 0.72 -11.75
N ARG A 78 9.33 1.49 -11.94
CA ARG A 78 8.06 0.96 -12.49
C ARG A 78 7.76 1.54 -13.86
N ARG A 79 7.44 0.67 -14.83
CA ARG A 79 7.06 1.09 -16.19
C ARG A 79 5.86 2.06 -16.19
N ILE A 80 4.88 1.85 -15.31
CA ILE A 80 3.70 2.73 -15.18
C ILE A 80 4.06 4.15 -14.72
N LEU A 81 5.20 4.31 -14.04
CA LEU A 81 5.72 5.59 -13.58
C LEU A 81 6.79 6.15 -14.54
N GLY A 82 6.83 5.69 -15.79
CA GLY A 82 7.87 6.10 -16.74
C GLY A 82 9.27 5.64 -16.32
N TYR A 83 9.37 4.48 -15.66
CA TYR A 83 10.61 3.93 -15.10
C TYR A 83 11.21 4.75 -13.94
N ARG A 84 10.40 5.60 -13.31
CA ARG A 84 10.74 6.21 -12.02
C ARG A 84 10.42 5.26 -10.87
N THR A 85 11.00 5.53 -9.71
CA THR A 85 10.74 4.77 -8.49
C THR A 85 9.50 5.33 -7.76
N PRO A 86 8.73 4.48 -7.06
CA PRO A 86 7.66 4.94 -6.18
C PRO A 86 8.11 5.98 -5.16
N GLU A 87 9.32 5.85 -4.61
CA GLU A 87 9.87 6.77 -3.63
C GLU A 87 10.06 8.18 -4.21
N GLU A 88 10.65 8.30 -5.41
CA GLU A 88 10.82 9.59 -6.09
C GLU A 88 9.48 10.27 -6.35
N CYS A 89 8.53 9.52 -6.93
CA CYS A 89 7.19 10.05 -7.21
C CYS A 89 6.47 10.48 -5.93
N PHE A 90 6.57 9.68 -4.85
CA PHE A 90 5.95 10.02 -3.58
C PHE A 90 6.54 11.27 -2.95
N SER A 91 7.88 11.43 -2.97
CA SER A 91 8.55 12.60 -2.42
C SER A 91 8.17 13.89 -3.16
N GLU A 92 8.02 13.82 -4.48
CA GLU A 92 7.56 14.96 -5.29
C GLU A 92 6.14 15.37 -4.92
N GLU A 93 5.20 14.42 -4.91
CA GLU A 93 3.79 14.69 -4.56
C GLU A 93 3.66 15.23 -3.13
N LEU A 94 4.45 14.71 -2.19
CA LEU A 94 4.49 15.18 -0.82
C LEU A 94 4.99 16.64 -0.74
N SER A 95 6.02 16.98 -1.53
CA SER A 95 6.54 18.35 -1.59
C SER A 95 5.49 19.34 -2.10
N VAL A 96 4.70 18.95 -3.11
CA VAL A 96 3.60 19.76 -3.65
C VAL A 96 2.51 19.94 -2.60
N CYS A 97 2.15 18.87 -1.88
CA CYS A 97 1.12 18.92 -0.85
C CYS A 97 1.49 19.74 0.39
N LEU A 98 2.78 19.92 0.68
CA LEU A 98 3.26 20.70 1.83
C LEU A 98 3.54 22.17 1.48
N THR A 99 3.71 22.48 0.20
CA THR A 99 3.95 23.84 -0.30
C THR A 99 2.67 24.54 -0.77
N SER A 100 1.56 23.81 -0.89
CA SER A 100 0.20 24.29 -1.24
C SER A 100 -0.66 24.46 0.00
#